data_AF-A0A1G3QWJ0-F1
#
_entry.id   AF-A0A1G3QWJ0-F1
#
_cell.length_a   1.000
_cell.length_b   1.000
_cell.length_c   1.000
_cell.angle_alpha   90.00
_cell.angle_beta   90.00
_cell.angle_gamma   90.00
#
_symmetry.space_group_name_H-M   'P 1'
#
loop_
_entity.id
_entity.type
_entity.pdbx_description
1 polymer ?
#
loop_
_entity_poly.entity_id
_entity_poly.type
_entity_poly.pdbx_seq_one_letter_code
_entity_poly.pdbx_strand_id
1 'polypeptide(L)'
;MPQKSKSGSKTNARTKKINLLKLYSEMNKLSNDAVDKEVIKRFKIIIETSEEDIMKKNLELILKDPKNVSVAEFNDNLQPYIKHYLFLIKRDKRNKRK
;
A
#
# COMPACT_ATOMS: atom_id res chain seq x y z
N MET A 1 -31.17 7.85 16.91
CA MET A 1 -29.70 7.98 17.03
C MET A 1 -29.04 7.44 15.78
N PRO A 2 -28.21 8.21 15.04
CA PRO A 2 -27.61 7.75 13.80
C PRO A 2 -26.34 6.93 14.07
N GLN A 3 -26.35 5.64 13.77
CA GLN A 3 -25.12 4.85 13.62
C GLN A 3 -24.74 4.79 12.14
N LYS A 4 -23.66 5.50 11.80
CA LYS A 4 -22.98 5.48 10.50
C LYS A 4 -22.41 4.07 10.25
N SER A 5 -23.22 3.21 9.66
CA SER A 5 -22.80 1.91 9.14
C SER A 5 -22.07 2.13 7.82
N LYS A 6 -20.74 2.15 7.93
CA LYS A 6 -19.69 1.98 6.90
C LYS A 6 -20.24 1.74 5.48
N SER A 7 -20.16 2.81 4.67
CA SER A 7 -20.42 2.78 3.24
C SER A 7 -19.60 1.65 2.58
N GLY A 8 -20.32 0.81 1.83
CA GLY A 8 -19.78 -0.37 1.20
C GLY A 8 -18.86 -0.08 0.04
N SER A 9 -18.16 -1.12 -0.39
CA SER A 9 -17.63 -1.21 -1.75
C SER A 9 -17.73 -2.66 -2.18
N LYS A 10 -18.91 -3.03 -2.70
CA LYS A 10 -19.06 -4.14 -3.64
C LYS A 10 -18.55 -3.63 -4.99
N THR A 11 -17.49 -4.22 -5.53
CA THR A 11 -17.21 -4.19 -6.96
C THR A 11 -16.66 -5.53 -7.40
N ASN A 12 -17.46 -6.20 -8.23
CA ASN A 12 -17.18 -7.47 -8.87
C ASN A 12 -15.96 -7.37 -9.79
N ALA A 13 -15.08 -8.37 -9.68
CA ALA A 13 -14.26 -8.99 -10.72
C ALA A 13 -13.76 -8.10 -11.90
N ARG A 14 -12.55 -7.54 -11.75
CA ARG A 14 -11.59 -7.43 -12.86
C ARG A 14 -10.20 -7.81 -12.34
N THR A 15 -9.84 -9.07 -12.54
CA THR A 15 -8.49 -9.65 -12.51
C THR A 15 -7.60 -9.24 -11.33
N LYS A 16 -7.77 -9.95 -10.21
CA LYS A 16 -6.87 -10.15 -9.05
C LYS A 16 -5.64 -9.21 -8.90
N LYS A 17 -5.83 -7.89 -8.77
CA LYS A 17 -4.82 -6.97 -8.21
C LYS A 17 -4.73 -7.07 -6.69
N ILE A 18 -4.71 -8.31 -6.18
CA ILE A 18 -4.83 -8.59 -4.75
C ILE A 18 -3.56 -8.11 -4.03
N ASN A 19 -2.40 -8.18 -4.68
CA ASN A 19 -1.14 -7.84 -4.05
C ASN A 19 -1.02 -6.33 -3.85
N LEU A 20 -1.25 -5.54 -4.90
CA LEU A 20 -1.27 -4.09 -4.82
C LEU A 20 -2.31 -3.56 -3.82
N LEU A 21 -3.53 -4.10 -3.85
CA LEU A 21 -4.59 -3.73 -2.90
C LEU A 21 -4.24 -4.07 -1.44
N LYS A 22 -3.54 -5.20 -1.23
CA LYS A 22 -3.08 -5.59 0.10
C LYS A 22 -2.02 -4.63 0.62
N LEU A 23 -1.05 -4.25 -0.23
CA LEU A 23 -0.06 -3.23 0.11
C LEU A 23 -0.72 -1.89 0.45
N TYR A 24 -1.65 -1.45 -0.38
CA TYR A 24 -2.45 -0.23 -0.15
C TYR A 24 -3.15 -0.26 1.20
N SER A 25 -3.77 -1.40 1.57
CA SER A 25 -4.48 -1.53 2.83
C SER A 25 -3.55 -1.41 4.04
N GLU A 26 -2.38 -2.07 3.99
CA GLU A 26 -1.38 -1.96 5.06
C GLU A 26 -0.83 -0.53 5.16
N MET A 27 -0.53 0.09 4.02
CA MET A 27 -0.05 1.46 3.93
C MET A 27 -1.06 2.45 4.51
N ASN A 28 -2.35 2.22 4.26
CA ASN A 28 -3.46 2.99 4.80
C ASN A 28 -3.65 2.83 6.32
N LYS A 29 -3.26 1.71 6.91
CA LYS A 29 -3.25 1.54 8.38
C LYS A 29 -2.10 2.28 9.04
N LEU A 30 -0.95 2.39 8.35
CA LEU A 30 0.26 3.02 8.87
C LEU A 30 0.27 4.54 8.66
N SER A 31 -0.56 5.03 7.74
CA SER A 31 -0.75 6.43 7.40
C SER A 31 -1.37 7.21 8.56
N ASN A 32 -0.69 8.24 9.02
CA ASN A 32 -1.18 9.16 10.05
C ASN A 32 -1.21 10.62 9.57
N ASP A 33 -0.31 10.98 8.66
CA ASP A 33 -0.11 12.36 8.24
C ASP A 33 -0.89 12.73 6.97
N ALA A 34 -1.07 14.03 6.71
CA ALA A 34 -1.69 14.52 5.49
C ALA A 34 -0.96 14.03 4.23
N VAL A 35 0.37 13.99 4.28
CA VAL A 35 1.23 13.47 3.22
C VAL A 35 0.95 11.99 2.95
N ASP A 36 0.84 11.17 4.00
CA ASP A 36 0.54 9.74 3.86
C ASP A 36 -0.79 9.52 3.12
N LYS A 37 -1.82 10.31 3.46
CA LYS A 37 -3.14 10.25 2.83
C LYS A 37 -3.09 10.65 1.35
N GLU A 38 -2.27 11.62 0.98
CA GLU A 38 -2.05 11.97 -0.43
C GLU A 38 -1.33 10.85 -1.19
N VAL A 39 -0.29 10.28 -0.58
CA VAL A 39 0.46 9.15 -1.15
C VAL A 39 -0.49 7.96 -1.38
N ILE A 40 -1.36 7.65 -0.43
CA ILE A 40 -2.36 6.58 -0.56
C ILE A 40 -3.35 6.86 -1.69
N LYS A 41 -3.88 8.08 -1.79
CA LYS A 41 -4.78 8.46 -2.88
C LYS A 41 -4.12 8.28 -4.24
N ARG A 42 -2.89 8.77 -4.40
CA ARG A 42 -2.15 8.62 -5.66
C ARG A 42 -1.77 7.16 -5.92
N PHE A 43 -1.42 6.40 -4.89
CA PHE A 43 -1.14 4.97 -5.01
C PHE A 43 -2.36 4.21 -5.51
N LYS A 44 -3.56 4.53 -5.00
CA LYS A 44 -4.81 3.95 -5.49
C LYS A 44 -5.02 4.21 -6.98
N ILE A 45 -4.81 5.45 -7.42
CA ILE A 45 -4.90 5.82 -8.84
C ILE A 45 -3.92 4.97 -9.65
N ILE A 46 -2.66 4.85 -9.20
CA ILE A 46 -1.67 3.99 -9.87
C ILE A 46 -2.15 2.54 -9.94
N ILE A 47 -2.74 1.98 -8.89
CA ILE A 47 -3.30 0.61 -8.93
C ILE A 47 -4.44 0.50 -9.95
N GLU A 48 -5.30 1.51 -10.02
CA GLU A 48 -6.43 1.55 -10.96
C GLU A 48 -5.95 1.69 -12.41
N THR A 49 -4.95 2.54 -12.66
CA THR A 49 -4.37 2.80 -13.99
C THR A 49 -3.33 1.76 -14.42
N SER A 50 -2.67 1.09 -13.49
CA SER A 50 -1.64 0.09 -13.79
C SER A 50 -2.32 -1.20 -14.23
N GLU A 51 -2.08 -1.66 -15.44
CA GLU A 51 -2.69 -2.91 -15.96
C GLU A 51 -2.05 -4.16 -15.34
N GLU A 52 -0.86 -4.02 -14.76
CA GLU A 52 -0.06 -5.10 -14.18
C GLU A 52 -0.12 -5.10 -12.64
N ASP A 53 -0.37 -6.28 -12.05
CA ASP A 53 -0.24 -6.47 -10.60
C ASP A 53 1.23 -6.66 -10.23
N ILE A 54 1.62 -6.24 -9.02
CA ILE A 54 2.98 -6.53 -8.55
C ILE A 54 3.14 -8.04 -8.36
N MET A 55 4.31 -8.57 -8.68
CA MET A 55 4.60 -9.97 -8.42
C MET A 55 4.42 -10.28 -6.93
N LYS A 56 3.78 -11.43 -6.63
CA LYS A 56 3.60 -11.91 -5.26
C LYS A 56 4.93 -11.96 -4.49
N LYS A 57 6.04 -12.33 -5.16
CA LYS A 57 7.38 -12.34 -4.57
C LYS A 57 7.78 -10.95 -4.06
N ASN A 58 7.48 -9.90 -4.83
CA ASN A 58 7.80 -8.52 -4.49
C ASN A 58 6.93 -8.03 -3.33
N LEU A 59 5.64 -8.37 -3.33
CA LEU A 59 4.76 -8.07 -2.19
C LEU A 59 5.26 -8.75 -0.91
N GLU A 60 5.53 -10.06 -0.98
CA GLU A 60 6.02 -10.79 0.19
C GLU A 60 7.34 -10.22 0.69
N LEU A 61 8.25 -9.83 -0.21
CA LEU A 61 9.47 -9.14 0.15
C LEU A 61 9.17 -7.83 0.88
N ILE A 62 8.25 -7.00 0.38
CA ILE A 62 7.85 -5.75 1.03
C ILE A 62 7.20 -5.96 2.40
N LEU A 63 6.38 -6.99 2.56
CA LEU A 63 5.68 -7.26 3.81
C LEU A 63 6.56 -7.95 4.85
N LYS A 64 7.39 -8.93 4.44
CA LYS A 64 8.25 -9.70 5.35
C LYS A 64 9.58 -9.02 5.60
N ASP A 65 10.24 -8.59 4.52
CA ASP A 65 11.57 -7.98 4.57
C ASP A 65 11.67 -6.65 3.82
N PRO A 66 10.99 -5.60 4.31
CA PRO A 66 11.04 -4.26 3.72
C PRO A 66 12.46 -3.67 3.64
N LYS A 67 13.44 -4.22 4.37
CA LYS A 67 14.84 -3.73 4.34
C LYS A 67 15.60 -4.21 3.11
N ASN A 68 15.28 -5.41 2.61
CA ASN A 68 15.90 -6.01 1.44
C ASN A 68 15.13 -5.73 0.15
N VAL A 69 14.06 -4.92 0.20
CA VAL A 69 13.32 -4.50 -1.01
C VAL A 69 14.16 -3.55 -1.85
N SER A 70 14.47 -3.98 -3.07
CA SER A 70 15.04 -3.09 -4.08
C SER A 70 13.91 -2.35 -4.81
N VAL A 71 13.73 -1.06 -4.50
CA VAL A 71 12.76 -0.21 -5.18
C VAL A 71 13.03 -0.08 -6.68
N ALA A 72 14.28 -0.26 -7.12
CA ALA A 72 14.66 -0.24 -8.52
C ALA A 72 14.06 -1.40 -9.34
N GLU A 73 13.62 -2.48 -8.68
CA GLU A 73 12.93 -3.59 -9.34
C GLU A 73 11.44 -3.31 -9.62
N PHE A 74 10.96 -2.14 -9.21
CA PHE A 74 9.59 -1.71 -9.45
C PHE A 74 9.55 -0.62 -10.51
N ASN A 75 8.43 -0.55 -11.21
CA ASN A 75 8.12 0.50 -12.16
C ASN A 75 8.38 1.88 -11.50
N ASP A 76 9.00 2.81 -12.21
CA ASP A 76 9.35 4.15 -11.73
C ASP A 76 8.19 4.85 -11.03
N ASN A 77 6.97 4.63 -11.53
CA ASN A 77 5.76 5.16 -10.91
C ASN A 77 5.52 4.59 -9.51
N LEU A 78 5.85 3.32 -9.24
CA LEU A 78 5.65 2.66 -7.95
C LEU A 78 6.76 2.94 -6.93
N GLN A 79 7.97 3.27 -7.39
CA GLN A 79 9.13 3.52 -6.53
C GLN A 79 8.89 4.50 -5.37
N PRO A 80 8.33 5.71 -5.59
CA PRO A 80 8.10 6.66 -4.49
C PRO A 80 7.13 6.11 -3.45
N TYR A 81 6.10 5.37 -3.87
CA TYR A 81 5.12 4.76 -2.97
C TYR A 81 5.74 3.65 -2.13
N ILE A 82 6.58 2.82 -2.73
CA ILE A 82 7.27 1.75 -2.01
C ILE A 82 8.25 2.35 -1.02
N LYS A 83 9.09 3.33 -1.41
CA LYS A 83 9.97 4.05 -0.47
C LYS A 83 9.18 4.61 0.72
N HIS A 84 8.03 5.22 0.46
CA HIS A 84 7.15 5.74 1.50
C HIS A 84 6.62 4.64 2.43
N TYR A 85 6.20 3.51 1.87
CA TYR A 85 5.77 2.35 2.65
C TYR A 85 6.88 1.78 3.54
N LEU A 86 8.11 1.67 3.01
CA LEU A 86 9.27 1.23 3.78
C LEU A 86 9.54 2.16 4.97
N PHE A 87 9.41 3.46 4.75
CA PHE A 87 9.52 4.47 5.80
C PHE A 87 8.43 4.31 6.87
N LEU A 88 7.18 4.13 6.44
CA LEU A 88 6.03 3.92 7.32
C LEU A 88 6.18 2.66 8.19
N ILE A 89 6.58 1.53 7.62
CA ILE A 89 6.87 0.30 8.40
C ILE A 89 7.97 0.56 9.42
N LYS A 90 9.06 1.24 9.01
CA LYS A 90 10.19 1.50 9.90
C LYS A 90 9.76 2.36 11.09
N ARG A 91 8.86 3.34 10.87
CA ARG A 91 8.23 4.14 11.92
C ARG A 91 7.33 3.28 12.82
N ASP A 92 6.45 2.47 12.26
CA ASP A 92 5.53 1.62 13.02
C ASP A 92 6.25 0.57 13.88
N LYS A 93 7.26 -0.13 13.33
CA LYS A 93 8.12 -1.04 14.11
C LYS A 93 8.80 -0.35 15.29
N ARG A 94 9.17 0.92 15.14
CA ARG A 94 9.74 1.72 16.24
C ARG A 94 8.67 2.10 17.27
N ASN A 95 7.46 2.39 16.80
CA ASN A 95 6.33 2.77 17.63
C ASN A 95 5.76 1.58 18.44
N LYS A 96 5.75 0.38 17.87
CA LYS A 96 5.28 -0.88 18.50
C LYS A 96 6.23 -1.48 19.55
N ARG A 97 7.46 -0.95 19.65
CA ARG A 97 8.46 -1.34 20.66
C ARG A 97 8.43 -0.47 21.92
N LYS A 98 7.51 0.49 21.99
CA LYS A 98 7.13 1.21 23.20
C LYS A 98 5.85 0.60 23.77
#